data_AF-A0A9P0C2Q1-F1
#
_entry.id   AF-A0A9P0C2Q1-F1
#
_cell.length_a   1.000
_cell.length_b   1.000
_cell.length_c   1.000
_cell.angle_alpha   90.00
_cell.angle_beta   90.00
_cell.angle_gamma   90.00
#
_symmetry.space_group_name_H-M   'P 1'
#
loop_
_entity.id
_entity.type
_entity.pdbx_description
1 polymer ?
#
loop_
_entity_poly.entity_id
_entity_poly.type
_entity_poly.pdbx_seq_one_letter_code
_entity_poly.pdbx_strand_id
1 'polypeptide(L)'
;MISSIQTYEILRPLFPGIVSVLRAIPDVDAHDLHRLDEKLAAQPAKPSKIDKSKRDLFKKITSRLIGRNVGQLFKKEVYILDLPTMHIIKDKPRSAIDAPEGAGLERLFAPSAPT
;
A
#
# COMPACT_ATOMS: atom_id res chain seq x y z
N MET A 1 -17.79 8.04 2.37
CA MET A 1 -17.63 8.13 0.90
C MET A 1 -18.27 9.38 0.31
N ILE A 2 -19.51 9.74 0.69
CA ILE A 2 -20.15 11.02 0.28
C ILE A 2 -19.30 12.22 0.73
N SER A 3 -18.87 12.24 2.00
CA SER A 3 -17.99 13.28 2.54
C SER A 3 -16.63 13.39 1.83
N SER A 4 -16.10 12.27 1.32
CA SER A 4 -14.81 12.22 0.63
C SER A 4 -14.85 12.96 -0.71
N ILE A 5 -15.95 12.83 -1.45
CA ILE A 5 -16.16 13.54 -2.73
C ILE A 5 -16.40 15.03 -2.48
N GLN A 6 -17.19 15.39 -1.47
CA GLN A 6 -17.41 16.80 -1.12
C GLN A 6 -16.09 17.47 -0.73
N THR A 7 -15.27 16.77 0.05
CA THR A 7 -13.94 17.24 0.43
C THR A 7 -13.05 17.39 -0.80
N TYR A 8 -13.10 16.43 -1.74
CA TYR A 8 -12.38 16.52 -3.00
C TYR A 8 -12.86 17.70 -3.87
N GLU A 9 -14.16 17.97 -3.94
CA GLU A 9 -14.74 19.12 -4.65
C GLU A 9 -14.26 20.46 -4.07
N ILE A 10 -14.17 20.56 -2.74
CA ILE A 10 -13.69 21.77 -2.05
C ILE A 10 -12.18 21.95 -2.23
N LEU A 11 -11.40 20.87 -2.14
CA LEU A 11 -9.95 20.92 -2.22
C LEU A 11 -9.43 21.12 -3.64
N ARG A 12 -10.16 20.67 -4.66
CA ARG A 12 -9.73 20.75 -6.06
C ARG A 12 -9.38 22.16 -6.57
N PRO A 13 -10.19 23.21 -6.33
CA PRO A 13 -9.81 24.58 -6.70
C PRO A 13 -8.69 25.16 -5.83
N LEU A 14 -8.50 24.65 -4.60
CA LEU A 14 -7.48 25.12 -3.67
C LEU A 14 -6.10 24.49 -3.94
N PHE A 15 -6.11 23.24 -4.41
CA PHE A 15 -4.92 22.42 -4.59
C PHE A 15 -4.99 21.66 -5.93
N PRO A 16 -4.51 22.25 -7.04
CA PRO A 16 -4.52 21.59 -8.34
C PRO A 16 -3.68 20.29 -8.36
N GLY A 17 -2.72 20.15 -7.44
CA GLY A 17 -1.91 18.94 -7.29
C GLY A 17 -2.67 17.71 -6.77
N ILE A 18 -3.90 17.86 -6.26
CA ILE A 18 -4.65 16.73 -5.67
C ILE A 18 -5.00 15.65 -6.71
N VAL A 19 -5.15 16.03 -7.99
CA VAL A 19 -5.33 15.11 -9.12
C VAL A 19 -4.10 14.22 -9.28
N SER A 20 -2.90 14.76 -9.07
CA SER A 20 -1.66 14.00 -9.17
C SER A 20 -1.56 12.93 -8.08
N VAL A 21 -2.11 13.19 -6.89
CA VAL A 21 -2.16 12.21 -5.80
C VAL A 21 -3.09 11.05 -6.14
N LEU A 22 -4.26 11.33 -6.73
CA LEU A 22 -5.16 10.27 -7.22
C LEU A 22 -4.55 9.46 -8.36
N ARG A 23 -3.76 10.11 -9.24
CA ARG A 23 -3.04 9.43 -10.32
C ARG A 23 -1.91 8.53 -9.81
N ALA A 24 -1.33 8.84 -8.64
CA ALA A 24 -0.28 8.02 -8.05
C ALA A 24 -0.79 6.67 -7.52
N ILE A 25 -2.10 6.48 -7.39
CA ILE A 25 -2.69 5.20 -6.96
C ILE A 25 -2.43 4.15 -8.06
N PRO A 26 -1.83 2.99 -7.72
CA PRO A 26 -1.58 1.93 -8.69
C PRO A 26 -2.88 1.29 -9.20
N ASP A 27 -2.85 0.81 -10.45
CA ASP A 27 -3.99 0.24 -11.19
C ASP A 27 -5.18 1.19 -11.38
N VAL A 28 -5.00 2.51 -11.21
CA VAL A 28 -6.04 3.49 -11.55
C VAL A 28 -6.00 3.81 -13.04
N ASP A 29 -7.16 3.67 -13.67
CA ASP A 29 -7.37 4.07 -15.04
C ASP A 29 -7.36 5.60 -15.16
N ALA A 30 -6.44 6.12 -15.97
CA ALA A 30 -6.25 7.56 -16.16
C ALA A 30 -7.48 8.23 -16.80
N HIS A 31 -8.26 7.48 -17.57
CA HIS A 31 -9.44 7.99 -18.27
C HIS A 31 -10.66 8.03 -17.34
N ASP A 32 -10.82 7.09 -16.39
CA ASP A 32 -11.79 7.22 -15.30
C ASP A 32 -11.48 8.44 -14.41
N LEU A 33 -10.20 8.69 -14.12
CA LEU A 33 -9.78 9.87 -13.36
C LEU A 33 -10.08 11.17 -14.12
N HIS A 34 -9.81 11.21 -15.43
CA HIS A 34 -10.13 12.36 -16.28
C HIS A 34 -11.65 12.62 -16.33
N ARG A 35 -12.47 11.58 -16.48
CA ARG A 35 -13.94 11.68 -16.46
C ARG A 35 -14.48 12.20 -15.14
N LEU A 36 -13.89 11.76 -14.03
CA LEU A 36 -14.22 12.30 -12.71
C LEU A 36 -13.90 13.79 -12.65
N ASP A 37 -12.71 14.17 -13.12
CA ASP A 37 -12.22 15.55 -13.15
C ASP A 37 -13.12 16.47 -14.02
N GLU A 38 -13.47 16.05 -15.23
CA GLU A 38 -14.41 16.77 -16.10
C GLU A 38 -15.79 16.92 -15.45
N LYS A 39 -16.34 15.85 -14.86
CA LYS A 39 -17.64 15.90 -14.17
C LYS A 39 -17.62 16.81 -12.94
N LEU A 40 -16.48 16.94 -12.27
CA LEU A 40 -16.32 17.83 -11.12
C LEU A 40 -16.09 19.28 -11.57
N ALA A 41 -15.51 19.51 -12.75
CA ALA A 41 -15.34 20.85 -13.34
C ALA A 41 -16.64 21.37 -13.97
N ALA A 42 -17.46 20.47 -14.50
CA ALA A 42 -18.77 20.77 -15.06
C ALA A 42 -19.77 21.14 -13.95
N GLN A 43 -19.76 22.42 -13.57
CA GLN A 43 -20.66 23.14 -12.65
C GLN A 43 -20.83 22.52 -11.23
N PRO A 44 -20.79 23.34 -10.16
CA PRO A 44 -21.09 22.87 -8.83
C PRO A 44 -22.58 22.49 -8.77
N ALA A 45 -22.86 21.19 -8.92
CA ALA A 45 -24.17 20.67 -8.54
C ALA A 45 -24.42 21.10 -7.10
N LYS A 46 -25.60 21.67 -6.83
CA LYS A 46 -26.00 22.13 -5.48
C LYS A 46 -25.51 21.12 -4.43
N PRO A 47 -24.87 21.57 -3.33
CA PRO A 47 -24.14 20.73 -2.37
C PRO A 47 -24.97 19.61 -1.74
N SER A 48 -26.29 19.64 -1.93
CA SER A 48 -27.25 18.67 -1.42
C SER A 48 -27.45 17.42 -2.30
N LYS A 49 -26.94 17.38 -3.55
CA LYS A 49 -27.05 16.19 -4.43
C LYS A 49 -25.72 15.84 -5.10
N ILE A 50 -24.95 14.97 -4.45
CA ILE A 50 -23.87 14.26 -5.14
C ILE A 50 -24.47 13.34 -6.20
N ASP A 51 -24.02 13.50 -7.43
CA ASP A 51 -24.43 12.67 -8.55
C ASP A 51 -23.97 11.22 -8.33
N LYS A 52 -24.87 10.26 -8.53
CA LYS A 52 -24.58 8.83 -8.35
C LYS A 52 -23.37 8.42 -9.21
N SER A 53 -23.24 8.96 -10.42
CA SER A 53 -22.11 8.66 -11.31
C SER A 53 -20.77 9.20 -10.78
N LYS A 54 -20.75 10.40 -10.17
CA LYS A 54 -19.53 10.92 -9.50
C LYS A 54 -19.12 9.99 -8.37
N ARG A 55 -20.09 9.51 -7.59
CA ARG A 55 -19.85 8.58 -6.48
C ARG A 55 -19.32 7.23 -6.92
N ASP A 56 -19.92 6.64 -7.94
CA ASP A 56 -19.48 5.36 -8.48
C ASP A 56 -18.08 5.46 -9.11
N LEU A 57 -17.76 6.54 -9.83
CA LEU A 57 -16.41 6.79 -10.36
C LEU A 57 -15.37 6.95 -9.24
N PHE A 58 -15.65 7.80 -8.25
CA PHE A 58 -14.73 7.99 -7.13
C PHE A 58 -14.52 6.70 -6.33
N LYS A 59 -15.59 5.91 -6.15
CA LYS A 59 -15.51 4.59 -5.52
C LYS A 59 -14.65 3.63 -6.33
N LYS A 60 -14.78 3.63 -7.65
CA LYS A 60 -13.97 2.80 -8.56
C LYS A 60 -12.47 3.14 -8.41
N ILE A 61 -12.14 4.43 -8.47
CA ILE A 61 -10.76 4.93 -8.34
C ILE A 61 -10.17 4.64 -6.95
N THR A 62 -10.94 4.87 -5.89
CA THR A 62 -10.47 4.67 -4.50
C THR A 62 -10.64 3.26 -3.98
N SER A 63 -11.22 2.34 -4.76
CA SER A 63 -11.55 0.97 -4.32
C SER A 63 -10.34 0.23 -3.76
N ARG A 64 -9.15 0.43 -4.35
CA ARG A 64 -7.90 -0.19 -3.93
C ARG A 64 -7.35 0.37 -2.62
N LEU A 65 -7.72 1.60 -2.26
CA LEU A 65 -7.33 2.23 -0.99
C LEU A 65 -8.19 1.72 0.18
N ILE A 66 -9.39 1.20 -0.10
CA ILE A 66 -10.32 0.76 0.95
C ILE A 66 -9.84 -0.57 1.52
N GLY A 67 -9.56 -0.60 2.82
CA GLY A 67 -9.21 -1.82 3.55
C GLY A 67 -7.80 -2.37 3.26
N ARG A 68 -6.95 -1.64 2.54
CA ARG A 68 -5.53 -1.98 2.31
C ARG A 68 -4.62 -0.98 3.00
N ASN A 69 -3.48 -1.45 3.51
CA ASN A 69 -2.47 -0.56 4.05
C ASN A 69 -1.82 0.23 2.91
N VAL A 70 -1.70 1.55 3.06
CA VAL A 70 -1.13 2.44 2.03
C VAL A 70 0.29 2.00 1.65
N GLY A 71 1.09 1.55 2.63
CA GLY A 71 2.44 1.02 2.40
C GLY A 71 2.48 -0.31 1.64
N GLN A 72 1.36 -1.01 1.48
CA GLN A 72 1.25 -2.18 0.59
C GLN A 72 0.85 -1.80 -0.84
N LEU A 73 0.19 -0.66 -1.03
CA LEU A 73 -0.23 -0.20 -2.35
C LEU A 73 0.96 0.27 -3.19
N PHE A 74 1.95 0.92 -2.56
CA PHE A 74 3.15 1.42 -3.23
C PHE A 74 4.33 0.44 -3.20
N LYS A 75 4.15 -0.79 -2.71
CA LYS A 75 5.19 -1.81 -2.82
C LYS A 75 5.29 -2.24 -4.27
N LYS A 76 6.45 -1.98 -4.89
CA LYS A 76 6.83 -2.61 -6.16
C LYS A 76 6.74 -4.13 -5.93
N GLU A 77 5.80 -4.80 -6.58
CA GLU A 77 5.75 -6.26 -6.59
C GLU A 77 7.01 -6.75 -7.31
N VAL A 78 8.04 -7.07 -6.53
CA VAL A 78 9.24 -7.74 -7.05
C VAL A 78 8.92 -9.22 -6.99
N TYR A 79 8.49 -9.78 -8.11
CA TYR A 79 8.56 -11.23 -8.31
C TYR A 79 10.04 -11.59 -8.28
N ILE A 80 10.51 -12.16 -7.20
CA ILE A 80 11.89 -12.61 -7.11
C ILE A 80 11.94 -13.95 -7.84
N LEU A 81 12.09 -13.89 -9.16
CA LEU A 81 11.98 -15.03 -10.06
C LEU A 81 13.19 -15.99 -10.00
N ASP A 82 14.24 -15.67 -9.23
CA ASP A 82 15.33 -16.58 -8.91
C ASP A 82 15.96 -16.19 -7.55
N LEU A 83 15.22 -16.30 -6.45
CA LEU A 83 15.91 -16.36 -5.15
C LEU A 83 16.66 -17.69 -5.08
N PRO A 84 17.98 -17.69 -4.82
CA PRO A 84 18.67 -18.92 -4.48
C PRO A 84 17.93 -19.58 -3.31
N THR A 85 17.67 -20.88 -3.42
CA THR A 85 16.93 -21.63 -2.42
C THR A 85 17.60 -21.45 -1.05
N MET A 86 16.91 -20.79 -0.12
CA MET A 86 17.39 -20.64 1.24
C MET A 86 17.35 -22.03 1.88
N HIS A 87 18.52 -22.65 2.01
CA HIS A 87 18.69 -23.89 2.75
C HIS A 87 18.47 -23.56 4.23
N ILE A 88 17.21 -23.51 4.63
CA ILE A 88 16.85 -23.54 6.05
C ILE A 88 17.22 -24.94 6.50
N ILE A 89 18.41 -25.07 7.09
CA ILE A 89 18.74 -26.21 7.92
C ILE A 89 17.68 -26.18 9.00
N LYS A 90 16.66 -27.04 8.86
CA LYS A 90 15.69 -27.30 9.91
C LYS A 90 16.45 -28.04 10.98
N ASP A 91 17.21 -27.30 11.78
CA ASP A 91 17.63 -27.82 13.07
C ASP A 91 16.32 -28.06 13.83
N LYS A 92 15.99 -29.35 13.96
CA LYS A 92 14.99 -29.81 14.91
C LYS A 92 15.34 -29.07 16.20
N PRO A 93 14.42 -28.32 16.83
CA PRO A 93 14.73 -27.66 18.09
C PRO A 93 15.10 -28.75 19.07
N ARG A 94 16.40 -29.01 19.25
CA ARG A 94 16.91 -29.84 20.32
C ARG A 94 16.70 -29.00 21.55
N SER A 95 15.86 -29.51 22.43
CA SER A 95 15.64 -28.92 23.74
C SER A 95 17.01 -28.72 24.39
N ALA A 96 17.35 -27.47 24.73
CA ALA A 96 18.67 -27.09 25.25
C ALA A 96 19.07 -27.81 26.56
N ILE A 97 18.12 -28.54 27.16
CA ILE A 97 18.25 -29.29 28.41
C ILE A 97 18.75 -30.73 28.23
N ASP A 98 18.71 -31.31 27.02
CA ASP A 98 19.02 -32.74 26.80
C ASP A 98 20.35 -33.01 26.07
N ALA A 99 21.11 -31.96 25.71
CA ALA A 99 22.39 -32.13 25.03
C ALA A 99 23.55 -32.08 26.05
N PRO A 100 24.43 -33.10 26.12
CA PRO A 100 25.57 -33.11 27.04
C PRO A 100 26.58 -31.99 26.76
N GLU A 101 26.55 -31.40 25.56
CA GLU A 101 27.39 -30.25 25.17
C GLU A 101 26.67 -28.89 25.30
N GLY A 102 25.47 -28.85 25.88
CA GLY A 102 24.69 -27.61 26.00
C GLY A 102 24.25 -27.02 24.66
N ALA A 103 23.69 -25.81 24.66
CA ALA A 103 23.18 -25.13 23.46
C ALA A 103 24.28 -24.44 22.63
N GLY A 104 25.57 -24.70 22.90
CA GLY A 104 26.68 -24.11 22.16
C GLY A 104 26.78 -22.58 22.25
N LEU A 105 26.11 -21.96 23.24
CA LEU A 105 26.05 -20.51 23.45
C LEU A 105 27.43 -19.92 23.77
N GLU A 106 28.36 -20.73 24.29
CA GLU A 106 29.73 -20.28 24.58
C GLU A 106 30.48 -19.83 23.31
N ARG A 107 30.12 -20.37 22.14
CA ARG A 107 30.74 -19.98 20.86
C ARG A 107 30.34 -18.58 20.39
N LEU A 108 29.24 -18.03 20.89
CA LEU A 108 28.80 -16.67 20.55
C LEU A 108 29.61 -15.60 21.28
N PHE A 109 30.23 -15.96 22.40
CA PHE A 109 31.06 -15.07 23.20
C PHE A 109 32.56 -15.35 23.05
N ALA A 110 32.93 -16.35 22.24
CA ALA A 110 34.32 -16.61 21.91
C ALA A 110 34.88 -15.42 21.08
N PRO A 111 36.05 -14.86 21.44
CA PRO A 111 36.62 -13.72 20.75
C PRO A 111 37.24 -14.18 19.42
N SER A 112 36.41 -14.50 18.42
CA SER A 112 36.86 -14.71 17.06
C SER A 112 36.80 -13.38 16.31
N ALA A 113 37.76 -12.50 16.60
CA ALA A 113 38.12 -11.41 15.71
C ALA A 113 39.49 -11.77 15.10
N PRO A 114 39.59 -12.04 13.78
CA PRO A 114 40.87 -12.18 13.12
C PRO A 114 41.56 -10.81 13.12
N THR A 115 42.82 -10.77 13.59
CA THR A 115 43.76 -9.66 13.29
C THR A 115 44.44 -9.95 11.98
#